data_AF-A0A1Y6K8T0-F1
#
_entry.id   AF-A0A1Y6K8T0-F1
#
_cell.length_a   1.000
_cell.length_b   1.000
_cell.length_c   1.000
_cell.angle_alpha   90.00
_cell.angle_beta   90.00
_cell.angle_gamma   90.00
#
_symmetry.space_group_name_H-M   'P 1'
#
loop_
_entity.id
_entity.type
_entity.pdbx_description
1 polymer ?
#
loop_
_entity_poly.entity_id
_entity_poly.type
_entity_poly.pdbx_seq_one_letter_code
_entity_poly.pdbx_strand_id
1 'polypeptide(L)'
;MTHPEKQPHIEPLQGRTPDPAVDDTTDMVLAYRKNRIRIGLVMAFVGYLVFLLGARPSMFGLDRSPVVGFVQISVFLLGLAIICLGSFLTLSAIWPKGKKTIAADIGSRLISTGYVVCFFSGMADIFGLGSHPLPNVLFGPLQAHGMVLGILTIAIGFLLLIRYPSYRLGKHRGENSSAPQPSMNNETPPQD
;
A
#
# COMPACT_ATOMS: atom_id res chain seq x y z
N MET A 1 -1.28 24.73 66.58
CA MET A 1 -0.53 23.60 65.99
C MET A 1 -0.68 23.69 64.49
N THR A 2 0.34 24.25 63.85
CA THR A 2 0.41 24.53 62.41
C THR A 2 0.82 23.26 61.67
N HIS A 3 -0.01 22.81 60.73
CA HIS A 3 0.36 21.77 59.76
C HIS A 3 1.23 22.39 58.67
N PRO A 4 2.50 21.96 58.47
CA PRO A 4 3.26 22.40 57.30
C PRO A 4 2.86 21.56 56.08
N GLU A 5 2.42 22.27 55.06
CA GLU A 5 2.15 21.84 53.70
C GLU A 5 3.43 21.25 53.08
N LYS A 6 3.44 19.93 52.82
CA LYS A 6 4.52 19.28 52.07
C LYS A 6 4.38 19.66 50.60
N GLN A 7 5.22 20.61 50.17
CA GLN A 7 5.45 20.93 48.75
C GLN A 7 5.81 19.67 47.96
N PRO A 8 5.25 19.46 46.75
CA PRO A 8 5.69 18.39 45.87
C PRO A 8 7.09 18.72 45.37
N HIS A 9 8.05 17.91 45.80
CA HIS A 9 9.43 17.97 45.35
C HIS A 9 9.47 17.73 43.83
N ILE A 10 9.67 18.78 43.05
CA ILE A 10 9.94 18.68 41.62
C ILE A 10 11.40 18.24 41.47
N GLU A 11 11.61 16.95 41.18
CA GLU A 11 12.91 16.47 40.73
C GLU A 11 13.25 17.10 39.37
N PRO A 12 14.48 17.60 39.17
CA PRO A 12 14.91 18.06 37.85
C PRO A 12 14.98 16.85 36.91
N LEU A 13 14.46 16.99 35.70
CA LEU A 13 14.60 16.04 34.59
C LEU A 13 16.07 15.92 34.16
N GLN A 14 16.88 15.28 34.99
CA GLN A 14 18.32 15.15 34.80
C GLN A 14 18.60 13.75 34.25
N GLY A 15 18.76 13.67 32.94
CA GLY A 15 19.45 12.58 32.24
C GLY A 15 18.86 11.19 32.43
N ARG A 16 17.70 10.91 31.84
CA ARG A 16 17.31 9.52 31.55
C ARG A 16 18.26 9.01 30.46
N THR A 17 19.34 8.32 30.85
CA THR A 17 20.09 7.48 29.91
C THR A 17 19.07 6.54 29.24
N PRO A 18 19.09 6.41 27.90
CA PRO A 18 18.24 5.44 27.23
C PRO A 18 18.58 4.07 27.83
N ASP A 19 17.58 3.42 28.40
CA ASP A 19 17.71 2.08 28.97
C ASP A 19 18.17 1.14 27.84
N PRO A 20 19.36 0.50 27.93
CA PRO A 20 19.93 -0.26 26.80
C PRO A 20 19.04 -1.41 26.31
N ALA A 21 18.10 -1.87 27.14
CA ALA A 21 17.11 -2.87 26.76
C ALA A 21 16.02 -2.35 25.79
N VAL A 22 15.72 -1.04 25.82
CA VAL A 22 14.68 -0.42 24.98
C VAL A 22 15.19 -0.11 23.57
N ASP A 23 16.49 0.20 23.45
CA ASP A 23 17.16 0.48 22.17
C ASP A 23 17.25 -0.80 21.30
N ASP A 24 17.74 -1.90 21.88
CA ASP A 24 17.90 -3.20 21.21
C ASP A 24 16.55 -3.77 20.71
N THR A 25 15.49 -3.61 21.51
CA THR A 25 14.13 -4.04 21.13
C THR A 25 13.59 -3.21 19.96
N THR A 26 13.89 -1.92 19.91
CA THR A 26 13.42 -1.01 18.85
C THR A 26 14.14 -1.29 17.54
N ASP A 27 15.45 -1.53 17.59
CA ASP A 27 16.27 -1.90 16.45
C ASP A 27 15.87 -3.25 15.86
N MET A 28 15.57 -4.24 16.70
CA MET A 28 15.08 -5.53 16.24
C MET A 28 13.71 -5.41 15.54
N VAL A 29 12.80 -4.59 16.07
CA VAL A 29 11.47 -4.33 15.48
C VAL A 29 11.58 -3.58 14.15
N LEU A 30 12.51 -2.62 14.05
CA LEU A 30 12.79 -1.88 12.81
C LEU A 30 13.43 -2.79 11.76
N ALA A 31 14.40 -3.61 12.15
CA ALA A 31 15.06 -4.59 11.27
C ALA A 31 14.06 -5.62 10.72
N TYR A 32 13.19 -6.17 11.58
CA TYR A 32 12.13 -7.10 11.18
C TYR A 32 11.17 -6.48 10.16
N ARG A 33 10.77 -5.21 10.36
CA ARG A 33 9.91 -4.49 9.40
C ARG A 33 10.62 -4.27 8.06
N LYS A 34 11.89 -3.88 8.08
CA LYS A 34 12.72 -3.70 6.87
C LYS A 34 12.85 -5.01 6.09
N ASN A 35 13.02 -6.14 6.77
CA ASN A 35 13.19 -7.43 6.11
C ASN A 35 11.90 -7.92 5.43
N ARG A 36 10.73 -7.70 6.06
CA ARG A 36 9.44 -8.04 5.43
C ARG A 36 9.15 -7.21 4.18
N ILE A 37 9.48 -5.92 4.18
CA ILE A 37 9.38 -5.06 3.00
C ILE A 37 10.31 -5.57 1.88
N ARG A 38 11.55 -5.92 2.22
CA ARG A 38 12.52 -6.46 1.25
C ARG A 38 12.03 -7.77 0.64
N ILE A 39 11.51 -8.70 1.45
CA ILE A 39 11.00 -9.99 0.96
C ILE A 39 9.84 -9.77 -0.02
N GLY A 40 8.89 -8.90 0.32
CA GLY A 40 7.78 -8.56 -0.59
C GLY A 40 8.26 -7.94 -1.90
N LEU A 41 9.25 -7.03 -1.82
CA LEU A 41 9.80 -6.35 -2.98
C LEU A 41 10.58 -7.29 -3.88
N VAL A 42 11.38 -8.19 -3.30
CA VAL A 42 12.09 -9.25 -4.03
C VAL A 42 11.09 -10.18 -4.70
N MET A 43 10.02 -10.58 -4.00
CA MET A 43 8.97 -11.41 -4.60
C MET A 43 8.29 -10.70 -5.78
N ALA A 44 7.96 -9.41 -5.64
CA ALA A 44 7.37 -8.63 -6.73
C ALA A 44 8.33 -8.49 -7.92
N PHE A 45 9.63 -8.29 -7.66
CA PHE A 45 10.65 -8.23 -8.69
C PHE A 45 10.82 -9.56 -9.43
N VAL A 46 10.89 -10.68 -8.70
CA VAL A 46 10.94 -12.02 -9.30
C VAL A 46 9.68 -12.29 -10.12
N GLY A 47 8.50 -11.95 -9.60
CA GLY A 47 7.24 -12.04 -10.32
C GLY A 47 7.24 -11.21 -11.61
N TYR A 48 7.83 -10.02 -11.58
CA TYR A 48 8.00 -9.15 -12.75
C TYR A 48 8.88 -9.78 -13.83
N LEU A 49 9.97 -10.45 -13.45
CA LEU A 49 10.81 -11.19 -14.40
C LEU A 49 10.05 -12.36 -15.04
N VAL A 50 9.30 -13.12 -14.24
CA VAL A 50 8.45 -14.22 -14.74
C VAL A 50 7.35 -13.68 -15.67
N PHE A 51 6.73 -12.55 -15.30
CA PHE A 51 5.74 -11.87 -16.14
C PHE A 51 6.33 -11.41 -17.48
N LEU A 52 7.54 -10.84 -17.49
CA LEU A 52 8.22 -10.45 -18.73
C LEU A 52 8.54 -11.63 -19.63
N LEU A 53 8.96 -12.75 -19.04
CA LEU A 53 9.21 -13.99 -19.76
C LEU A 53 7.95 -14.47 -20.50
N GLY A 54 6.78 -14.37 -19.86
CA GLY A 54 5.49 -14.65 -20.48
C GLY A 54 5.00 -13.55 -21.43
N ALA A 55 5.32 -12.27 -21.20
CA ALA A 55 4.86 -11.18 -22.06
C ALA A 55 5.59 -11.14 -23.41
N ARG A 56 6.88 -11.50 -23.44
CA ARG A 56 7.71 -11.50 -24.65
C ARG A 56 8.65 -12.72 -24.70
N PRO A 57 8.13 -13.94 -24.97
CA PRO A 57 8.98 -15.11 -25.14
C PRO A 57 9.83 -15.03 -26.42
N SER A 58 9.50 -14.14 -27.36
CA SER A 58 10.30 -13.88 -28.56
C SER A 58 11.69 -13.31 -28.24
N MET A 59 11.89 -12.73 -27.05
CA MET A 59 13.21 -12.33 -26.56
C MET A 59 14.12 -13.54 -26.27
N PHE A 60 13.55 -14.74 -26.16
CA PHE A 60 14.25 -15.98 -25.81
C PHE A 60 14.38 -16.95 -26.98
N GLY A 61 14.00 -16.56 -28.21
CA GLY A 61 14.24 -17.34 -29.41
C GLY A 61 13.41 -18.63 -29.55
N LEU A 62 12.28 -18.74 -28.84
CA LEU A 62 11.33 -19.83 -29.10
C LEU A 62 10.63 -19.57 -30.44
N ASP A 63 10.87 -20.44 -31.41
CA ASP A 63 10.19 -20.44 -32.70
C ASP A 63 8.67 -20.40 -32.49
N ARG A 64 7.96 -19.72 -33.40
CA ARG A 64 6.50 -19.53 -33.41
C ARG A 64 5.76 -20.86 -33.61
N SER A 65 5.87 -21.75 -32.64
CA SER A 65 5.04 -22.94 -32.53
C SER A 65 3.82 -22.57 -31.68
N PRO A 66 2.60 -22.94 -32.10
CA PRO A 66 1.38 -22.66 -31.34
C PRO A 66 1.42 -23.16 -29.87
N VAL A 67 2.20 -24.21 -29.62
CA VAL A 67 2.40 -24.78 -28.27
C VAL A 67 3.11 -23.79 -27.33
N VAL A 68 3.96 -22.91 -27.89
CA VAL A 68 4.68 -21.89 -27.13
C VAL A 68 3.72 -20.80 -26.65
N GLY A 69 2.67 -20.46 -27.42
CA GLY A 69 1.66 -19.47 -27.02
C GLY A 69 0.87 -19.88 -25.78
N PHE A 70 0.57 -21.17 -25.60
CA PHE A 70 -0.11 -21.71 -24.43
C PHE A 70 0.74 -21.59 -23.15
N VAL A 71 2.01 -21.98 -23.25
CA VAL A 71 2.97 -21.88 -22.14
C VAL A 71 3.21 -20.41 -21.82
N GLN A 72 3.30 -19.57 -22.86
CA GLN A 72 3.48 -18.13 -22.74
C GLN A 72 2.38 -17.47 -21.88
N ILE A 73 1.10 -17.68 -22.21
CA ILE A 73 0.00 -17.04 -21.47
C ILE A 73 -0.08 -17.54 -20.03
N SER A 74 0.26 -18.81 -19.79
CA SER A 74 0.27 -19.41 -18.45
C SER A 74 1.39 -18.82 -17.57
N VAL A 75 2.60 -18.68 -18.13
CA VAL A 75 3.74 -18.04 -17.45
C VAL A 75 3.47 -16.56 -17.20
N PHE A 76 2.83 -15.87 -18.15
CA PHE A 76 2.39 -14.50 -18.01
C PHE A 76 1.42 -14.32 -16.82
N LEU A 77 0.38 -15.16 -16.73
CA LEU A 77 -0.62 -15.09 -15.65
C LEU A 77 0.00 -15.44 -14.29
N LEU A 78 0.88 -16.44 -14.25
CA LEU A 78 1.60 -16.81 -13.03
C LEU A 78 2.50 -15.66 -12.55
N GLY A 79 3.23 -15.02 -13.45
CA GLY A 79 4.03 -13.84 -13.14
C GLY A 79 3.17 -12.71 -12.56
N LEU A 80 2.01 -12.44 -13.18
CA LEU A 80 1.05 -11.45 -12.68
C LEU A 80 0.54 -11.77 -11.26
N ALA A 81 0.26 -13.04 -10.97
CA ALA A 81 -0.16 -13.49 -9.63
C ALA A 81 0.91 -13.22 -8.57
N ILE A 82 2.17 -13.55 -8.88
CA ILE A 82 3.32 -13.33 -7.99
C ILE A 82 3.53 -11.83 -7.75
N ILE A 83 3.41 -10.99 -8.80
CA ILE A 83 3.49 -9.53 -8.66
C ILE A 83 2.38 -9.02 -7.73
N CYS A 84 1.15 -9.49 -7.92
CA CYS A 84 0.00 -9.11 -7.08
C CYS A 84 0.26 -9.43 -5.61
N LEU A 85 0.74 -10.64 -5.33
CA LEU A 85 1.03 -11.09 -3.97
C LEU A 85 2.21 -10.33 -3.34
N GLY A 86 3.32 -10.19 -4.06
CA GLY A 86 4.53 -9.50 -3.57
C GLY A 86 4.28 -8.02 -3.32
N SER A 87 3.53 -7.36 -4.21
CA SER A 87 3.13 -5.97 -4.05
C SER A 87 2.19 -5.78 -2.86
N PHE A 88 1.20 -6.66 -2.69
CA PHE A 88 0.29 -6.62 -1.53
C PHE A 88 1.03 -6.78 -0.19
N LEU A 89 1.99 -7.71 -0.12
CA LEU A 89 2.82 -7.92 1.07
C LEU A 89 3.71 -6.71 1.36
N THR A 90 4.32 -6.13 0.32
CA THR A 90 5.16 -4.93 0.44
C THR A 90 4.36 -3.74 0.97
N LEU A 91 3.21 -3.45 0.36
CA LEU A 91 2.35 -2.33 0.76
C LEU A 91 1.75 -2.53 2.15
N SER A 92 1.37 -3.77 2.50
CA SER A 92 0.91 -4.12 3.84
C SER A 92 1.99 -3.95 4.91
N ALA A 93 3.27 -4.17 4.56
CA ALA A 93 4.39 -4.00 5.49
C ALA A 93 4.81 -2.53 5.66
N ILE A 94 4.53 -1.67 4.67
CA ILE A 94 4.77 -0.22 4.73
C ILE A 94 3.77 0.47 5.67
N TRP A 95 2.57 -0.07 5.82
CA TRP A 95 1.55 0.48 6.72
C TRP A 95 1.91 0.26 8.21
N PRO A 96 2.16 1.33 9.00
CA PRO A 96 2.31 1.23 10.46
C PRO A 96 1.01 0.75 11.10
N LYS A 97 1.06 0.22 12.34
CA LYS A 97 -0.06 -0.29 13.16
C LYS A 97 -1.16 0.76 13.44
N GLY A 98 -1.82 1.27 12.40
CA GLY A 98 -2.94 2.20 12.43
C GLY A 98 -4.11 1.65 11.63
N LYS A 99 -5.29 2.25 11.81
CA LYS A 99 -6.54 1.82 11.15
C LYS A 99 -6.33 1.83 9.63
N LYS A 100 -6.36 0.66 9.00
CA LYS A 100 -6.34 0.52 7.53
C LYS A 100 -7.37 1.46 6.94
N THR A 101 -6.99 2.23 5.91
CA THR A 101 -7.96 3.06 5.21
C THR A 101 -8.97 2.18 4.50
N ILE A 102 -10.24 2.59 4.47
CA ILE A 102 -11.27 1.94 3.66
C ILE A 102 -10.82 1.80 2.19
N ALA A 103 -10.06 2.78 1.68
CA ALA A 103 -9.45 2.72 0.35
C ALA A 103 -8.46 1.54 0.19
N ALA A 104 -7.66 1.20 1.21
CA ALA A 104 -6.73 0.07 1.14
C ALA A 104 -7.46 -1.27 1.13
N ASP A 105 -8.54 -1.40 1.92
CA ASP A 105 -9.37 -2.59 1.92
C ASP A 105 -10.10 -2.77 0.57
N ILE A 106 -10.63 -1.69 0.00
CA ILE A 106 -11.20 -1.69 -1.37
C ILE A 106 -10.14 -2.03 -2.41
N GLY A 107 -8.94 -1.43 -2.31
CA GLY A 107 -7.83 -1.67 -3.23
C GLY A 107 -7.43 -3.14 -3.28
N SER A 108 -7.33 -3.80 -2.12
CA SER A 108 -7.04 -5.24 -2.07
C SER A 108 -8.08 -6.12 -2.78
N ARG A 109 -9.37 -5.74 -2.68
CA ARG A 109 -10.46 -6.42 -3.39
C ARG A 109 -10.40 -6.16 -4.89
N LEU A 110 -10.10 -4.92 -5.30
CA LEU A 110 -9.93 -4.56 -6.72
C LEU A 110 -8.78 -5.32 -7.37
N ILE A 111 -7.64 -5.49 -6.68
CA ILE A 111 -6.51 -6.28 -7.17
C ILE A 111 -6.95 -7.74 -7.39
N SER A 112 -7.66 -8.32 -6.42
CA SER A 112 -8.17 -9.69 -6.53
C SER A 112 -9.16 -9.87 -7.68
N THR A 113 -10.13 -8.96 -7.83
CA THR A 113 -11.12 -9.06 -8.92
C THR A 113 -10.48 -8.83 -10.28
N GLY A 114 -9.58 -7.85 -10.39
CA GLY A 114 -8.83 -7.58 -11.62
C GLY A 114 -7.98 -8.78 -12.05
N TYR A 115 -7.32 -9.47 -11.09
CA TYR A 115 -6.58 -10.70 -11.38
C TYR A 115 -7.48 -11.81 -11.90
N VAL A 116 -8.66 -12.01 -11.30
CA VAL A 116 -9.63 -13.01 -11.79
C VAL A 116 -10.09 -12.70 -13.21
N VAL A 117 -10.36 -11.43 -13.53
CA VAL A 117 -10.69 -10.99 -14.90
C VAL A 117 -9.55 -11.30 -15.87
N CYS A 118 -8.30 -10.97 -15.51
CA CYS A 118 -7.12 -11.33 -16.31
C CYS A 118 -6.99 -12.85 -16.50
N PHE A 119 -7.22 -13.64 -15.46
CA PHE A 119 -7.10 -15.09 -15.52
C PHE A 119 -8.09 -15.69 -16.52
N PHE A 120 -9.37 -15.34 -16.42
CA PHE A 120 -10.39 -15.84 -17.35
C PHE A 120 -10.21 -15.30 -18.77
N SER A 121 -9.82 -14.04 -18.91
CA SER A 121 -9.53 -13.46 -20.23
C SER A 121 -8.30 -14.13 -20.87
N GLY A 122 -7.22 -14.34 -20.14
CA GLY A 122 -6.02 -15.00 -20.64
C GLY A 122 -6.27 -16.46 -21.01
N MET A 123 -7.08 -17.17 -20.23
CA MET A 123 -7.45 -18.56 -20.52
C MET A 123 -8.56 -18.73 -21.57
N ALA A 124 -9.16 -17.66 -22.09
CA ALA A 124 -10.28 -17.75 -23.04
C ALA A 124 -9.93 -18.56 -24.31
N ASP A 125 -8.68 -18.46 -24.78
CA ASP A 125 -8.19 -19.24 -25.92
C ASP A 125 -8.03 -20.73 -25.59
N ILE A 126 -7.69 -21.05 -24.34
CA ILE A 126 -7.53 -22.44 -23.85
C ILE A 126 -8.87 -23.16 -23.81
N PHE A 127 -9.92 -22.44 -23.41
CA PHE A 127 -11.28 -22.98 -23.34
C PHE A 127 -11.98 -23.05 -24.71
N GLY A 128 -11.32 -22.66 -25.81
CA GLY A 128 -11.89 -22.75 -27.15
C GLY A 128 -12.98 -21.71 -27.44
N LEU A 129 -13.05 -20.63 -26.66
CA LEU A 129 -13.95 -19.49 -26.88
C LEU A 129 -13.33 -18.40 -27.78
N GLY A 130 -12.08 -18.58 -28.21
CA GLY A 130 -11.36 -17.69 -29.13
C GLY A 130 -11.79 -17.86 -30.59
N SER A 131 -11.85 -16.76 -31.33
CA SER A 131 -12.45 -16.68 -32.68
C SER A 131 -11.61 -17.29 -33.83
N HIS A 132 -10.53 -18.03 -33.56
CA HIS A 132 -9.71 -18.70 -34.58
C HIS A 132 -9.13 -20.03 -34.05
N PRO A 133 -9.57 -21.20 -34.55
CA PRO A 133 -8.77 -22.41 -34.45
C PRO A 133 -7.53 -22.24 -35.36
N LEU A 134 -6.36 -22.62 -34.85
CA LEU A 134 -5.02 -22.62 -35.49
C LEU A 134 -5.04 -22.54 -37.03
N PRO A 135 -4.41 -21.53 -37.68
CA PRO A 135 -2.96 -21.30 -37.55
C PRO A 135 -2.53 -19.83 -37.34
N ASN A 136 -3.47 -18.89 -37.16
CA ASN A 136 -3.15 -17.50 -36.88
C ASN A 136 -3.61 -17.14 -35.45
N VAL A 137 -2.72 -17.38 -34.49
CA VAL A 137 -2.86 -17.03 -33.06
C VAL A 137 -2.74 -15.53 -32.88
N LEU A 138 -3.71 -14.79 -33.43
CA LEU A 138 -3.96 -13.40 -33.05
C LEU A 138 -4.88 -13.42 -31.84
N PHE A 139 -4.47 -12.74 -30.77
CA PHE A 139 -5.33 -12.41 -29.63
C PHE A 139 -6.72 -12.05 -30.13
N GLY A 140 -7.74 -12.76 -29.65
CA GLY A 140 -9.12 -12.37 -29.92
C GLY A 140 -9.30 -10.91 -29.44
N PRO A 141 -9.91 -10.00 -30.22
CA PRO A 141 -10.10 -8.62 -29.78
C PRO A 141 -10.76 -8.54 -28.40
N LEU A 142 -11.74 -9.42 -28.16
CA LEU A 142 -12.43 -9.53 -26.88
C LEU A 142 -11.52 -10.01 -25.73
N GLN A 143 -10.59 -10.92 -26.03
CA GLN A 143 -9.58 -11.40 -25.08
C GLN A 143 -8.59 -10.30 -24.70
N ALA A 144 -8.12 -9.53 -25.68
CA ALA A 144 -7.23 -8.39 -25.43
C ALA A 144 -7.94 -7.31 -24.60
N HIS A 145 -9.21 -7.01 -24.90
CA HIS A 145 -10.00 -6.07 -24.12
C HIS A 145 -10.21 -6.53 -22.67
N GLY A 146 -10.53 -7.81 -22.45
CA GLY A 146 -10.66 -8.36 -21.10
C GLY A 146 -9.35 -8.31 -20.31
N MET A 147 -8.22 -8.59 -20.97
CA MET A 147 -6.89 -8.46 -20.38
C MET A 147 -6.58 -7.02 -19.96
N VAL A 148 -6.85 -6.05 -20.84
CA VAL A 148 -6.64 -4.62 -20.55
C VAL A 148 -7.51 -4.15 -19.40
N LEU A 149 -8.80 -4.54 -19.37
CA LEU A 149 -9.70 -4.20 -18.28
C LEU A 149 -9.25 -4.79 -16.93
N GLY A 150 -8.79 -6.04 -16.92
CA GLY A 150 -8.24 -6.67 -15.72
C GLY A 150 -6.98 -5.96 -15.22
N ILE A 151 -6.02 -5.66 -16.11
CA ILE A 151 -4.79 -4.94 -15.75
C ILE A 151 -5.10 -3.53 -15.24
N LEU A 152 -6.05 -2.82 -15.86
CA LEU A 152 -6.48 -1.50 -15.42
C LEU A 152 -7.10 -1.56 -14.01
N THR A 153 -7.91 -2.58 -13.75
CA THR A 153 -8.53 -2.81 -12.43
C THR A 153 -7.46 -3.09 -11.37
N ILE A 154 -6.45 -3.91 -11.68
CA ILE A 154 -5.31 -4.16 -10.79
C ILE A 154 -4.53 -2.88 -10.53
N ALA A 155 -4.26 -2.08 -11.56
CA ALA A 155 -3.54 -0.82 -11.44
C ALA A 155 -4.27 0.18 -10.54
N ILE A 156 -5.60 0.33 -10.70
CA ILE A 156 -6.43 1.15 -9.82
C ILE A 156 -6.41 0.58 -8.38
N GLY A 157 -6.46 -0.74 -8.24
CA GLY A 157 -6.35 -1.40 -6.94
C GLY A 157 -5.04 -1.09 -6.20
N PHE A 158 -3.91 -1.12 -6.90
CA PHE A 158 -2.62 -0.68 -6.35
C PHE A 158 -2.59 0.82 -6.04
N LEU A 159 -3.19 1.64 -6.90
CA LEU A 159 -3.28 3.08 -6.68
C LEU A 159 -4.06 3.42 -5.40
N LEU A 160 -5.14 2.70 -5.13
CA LEU A 160 -5.93 2.84 -3.89
C LEU A 160 -5.20 2.31 -2.64
N LEU A 161 -4.33 1.31 -2.83
CA LEU A 161 -3.50 0.74 -1.77
C LEU A 161 -2.36 1.70 -1.39
N ILE A 162 -1.88 2.51 -2.34
CA ILE A 162 -0.96 3.63 -2.09
C ILE A 162 -1.69 4.71 -1.28
N ARG A 163 -1.22 4.92 -0.04
CA ARG A 163 -1.66 6.04 0.78
C ARG A 163 -1.21 7.33 0.11
N TYR A 164 -2.14 8.09 -0.45
CA TYR A 164 -1.87 9.50 -0.75
C TYR A 164 -1.66 10.24 0.57
N PRO A 165 -0.48 10.83 0.85
CA PRO A 165 -0.35 11.80 1.90
C PRO A 165 -1.22 12.98 1.47
N SER A 166 -2.39 13.10 2.08
CA SER A 166 -3.15 14.34 2.00
C SER A 166 -2.22 15.41 2.57
N TYR A 167 -1.63 16.23 1.71
CA TYR A 167 -1.04 17.49 2.13
C TYR A 167 -2.19 18.25 2.78
N ARG A 168 -2.27 18.16 4.10
CA ARG A 168 -3.13 19.02 4.90
C ARG A 168 -2.66 20.43 4.58
N LEU A 169 -3.43 21.09 3.72
CA LEU A 169 -3.30 22.49 3.40
C LEU A 169 -3.14 23.27 4.71
N GLY A 170 -2.23 24.24 4.66
CA GLY A 170 -1.57 24.85 5.80
C GLY A 170 -2.46 25.21 7.00
N LYS A 171 -1.88 24.95 8.17
CA LYS A 171 -1.82 25.87 9.32
C LYS A 171 -2.55 27.21 9.11
N HIS A 172 -3.84 27.26 9.46
CA HIS A 172 -4.42 28.45 10.07
C HIS A 172 -4.67 28.15 11.55
N ARG A 173 -3.58 28.18 12.33
CA ARG A 173 -3.63 28.37 13.77
C ARG A 173 -2.60 29.43 14.12
N GLY A 174 -3.08 30.67 14.23
CA GLY A 174 -2.25 31.79 14.67
C GLY A 174 -2.73 33.16 14.22
N GLU A 175 -3.98 33.54 14.48
CA GLU A 175 -4.35 34.93 14.76
C GLU A 175 -5.75 34.97 15.39
N ASN A 176 -5.95 35.85 16.38
CA ASN A 176 -7.20 36.12 17.11
C ASN A 176 -7.48 35.32 18.41
N SER A 177 -6.46 35.09 19.24
CA SER A 177 -6.67 34.87 20.70
C SER A 177 -5.97 35.91 21.59
N SER A 178 -5.76 37.12 21.06
CA SER A 178 -5.29 38.27 21.83
C SER A 178 -6.22 39.47 21.58
N ALA A 179 -7.49 39.33 21.95
CA ALA A 179 -8.33 40.47 22.28
C ALA A 179 -8.36 40.59 23.81
N PRO A 180 -7.84 41.67 24.40
CA PRO A 180 -8.01 41.95 25.83
C PRO A 180 -9.51 42.08 26.12
N GLN A 181 -10.02 41.31 27.08
CA GLN A 181 -11.37 41.52 27.62
C GLN A 181 -11.40 42.85 28.39
N PRO A 182 -12.35 43.76 28.14
CA PRO A 182 -12.60 44.87 29.04
C PRO A 182 -13.40 44.34 30.24
N SER A 183 -12.73 44.10 31.37
CA SER A 183 -13.38 43.87 32.65
C SER A 183 -14.00 45.17 33.14
N MET A 184 -15.26 45.40 32.79
CA MET A 184 -16.07 46.48 33.36
C MET A 184 -16.65 45.97 34.69
N ASN A 185 -15.93 46.22 35.79
CA ASN A 185 -16.36 45.83 37.13
C ASN A 185 -16.75 47.09 37.91
N ASN A 186 -18.01 47.10 38.33
CA ASN A 186 -18.71 48.15 39.05
C ASN A 186 -17.99 48.59 40.34
N GLU A 187 -17.62 49.87 40.39
CA GLU A 187 -17.34 50.56 41.65
C GLU A 187 -18.68 50.79 42.38
N THR A 188 -18.84 50.11 43.52
CA THR A 188 -19.91 50.39 44.48
C THR A 188 -19.38 51.47 45.43
N PRO A 189 -20.12 52.54 45.79
CA PRO A 189 -19.59 53.59 46.63
C PRO A 189 -19.42 53.11 48.09
N PRO A 190 -18.50 53.72 48.86
CA PRO A 190 -18.21 53.31 50.23
C PRO A 190 -19.40 53.58 51.16
N GLN A 191 -19.65 52.62 52.06
CA GLN A 191 -20.52 52.81 53.22
C GLN A 191 -19.79 53.70 54.23
N ASP A 192 -20.42 54.82 54.59
CA ASP A 192 -20.29 55.52 55.87
C ASP A 192 -21.70 55.85 56.38
#